data_AF-A0A0D4BWX9-F1
#
_entry.id   AF-A0A0D4BWX9-F1
#
_cell.length_a   1.000
_cell.length_b   1.000
_cell.length_c   1.000
_cell.angle_alpha   90.00
_cell.angle_beta   90.00
_cell.angle_gamma   90.00
#
_symmetry.space_group_name_H-M   'P 1'
#
loop_
_entity.id
_entity.type
_entity.pdbx_description
1 polymer ?
#
loop_
_entity_poly.entity_id
_entity_poly.type
_entity_poly.pdbx_seq_one_letter_code
_entity_poly.pdbx_strand_id
1 'polypeptide(L)'
;MSPSVAGPNGAAPEANTAPSRTAWVAAERLPGWLDRFRSSHGEFSVQPLDQELLLQAEDGSSATIAAPWPVDGRPGRGADPLERLISMTSQARTVLLLLIRRGGYAVAVTRGGEVLHAKVGTRYVQSRTAAGGWSQQRFARRRANQADAMIEAVAAHAAALPLESAEYLVLGGDKKMAAALIAEPVLSPLAKLKRLAFLDVPDPRAKVLEQAAKRVCSAFIRVTDA
;
A
#
# COMPACT_ATOMS: atom_id res chain seq x y z
N MET A 1 -22.06 46.64 24.13
CA MET A 1 -22.04 45.30 24.75
C MET A 1 -23.33 44.58 24.35
N SER A 2 -23.23 43.65 23.40
CA SER A 2 -24.32 42.72 23.05
C SER A 2 -24.51 41.68 24.17
N PRO A 3 -25.65 40.97 24.19
CA PRO A 3 -25.68 39.70 23.46
C PRO A 3 -26.99 39.42 22.70
N SER A 4 -26.81 38.69 21.60
CA SER A 4 -27.84 38.07 20.77
C SER A 4 -27.96 36.60 21.20
N VAL A 5 -29.19 36.12 21.38
CA VAL A 5 -29.49 34.69 21.59
C VAL A 5 -30.65 34.30 20.66
N ALA A 6 -30.34 33.43 19.70
CA ALA A 6 -31.24 32.45 19.10
C ALA A 6 -30.40 31.43 18.33
N GLY A 7 -30.38 30.17 18.79
CA GLY A 7 -30.22 29.01 17.89
C GLY A 7 -31.61 28.54 17.44
N PRO A 8 -31.79 27.32 16.88
CA PRO A 8 -30.82 26.34 16.35
C PRO A 8 -31.22 25.79 14.95
N ASN A 9 -30.31 25.12 14.23
CA ASN A 9 -30.51 24.06 13.21
C ASN A 9 -29.44 24.14 12.11
N GLY A 10 -28.87 23.07 11.60
CA GLY A 10 -29.00 21.65 11.90
C GLY A 10 -27.67 20.98 11.61
N ALA A 11 -27.30 20.02 12.45
CA ALA A 11 -26.22 19.10 12.14
C ALA A 11 -26.63 18.33 10.88
N ALA A 12 -25.78 18.38 9.85
CA ALA A 12 -25.86 17.43 8.75
C ALA A 12 -25.82 16.02 9.33
N PRO A 13 -26.60 15.06 8.82
CA PRO A 13 -26.53 13.69 9.31
C PRO A 13 -25.10 13.20 9.07
N GLU A 14 -24.40 12.87 10.16
CA GLU A 14 -23.19 12.05 10.09
C GLU A 14 -23.59 10.77 9.38
N ALA A 15 -23.11 10.59 8.14
CA ALA A 15 -23.34 9.38 7.38
C ALA A 15 -22.77 8.22 8.21
N ASN A 16 -23.66 7.46 8.84
CA ASN A 16 -23.33 6.25 9.57
C ASN A 16 -22.70 5.29 8.56
N THR A 17 -21.37 5.32 8.48
CA THR A 17 -20.63 4.50 7.53
C THR A 17 -20.67 3.10 8.10
N ALA A 18 -21.41 2.20 7.44
CA ALA A 18 -21.50 0.80 7.82
C ALA A 18 -20.08 0.23 8.07
N PRO A 19 -19.92 -0.65 9.08
CA PRO A 19 -18.62 -1.18 9.44
C PRO A 19 -17.98 -1.86 8.23
N SER A 20 -16.75 -1.45 7.90
CA SER A 20 -16.00 -2.03 6.79
C SER A 20 -14.72 -2.68 7.27
N ARG A 21 -14.40 -3.84 6.69
CA ARG A 21 -13.19 -4.61 6.95
C ARG A 21 -12.43 -4.80 5.65
N THR A 22 -11.10 -4.86 5.75
CA THR A 22 -10.23 -5.00 4.57
C THR A 22 -9.33 -6.22 4.68
N ALA A 23 -8.99 -6.81 3.54
CA ALA A 23 -8.12 -7.97 3.46
C ALA A 23 -7.25 -7.92 2.20
N TRP A 24 -6.10 -8.58 2.27
CA TRP A 24 -5.25 -8.87 1.12
C TRP A 24 -5.30 -10.37 0.88
N VAL A 25 -5.74 -10.76 -0.31
CA VAL A 25 -5.98 -12.17 -0.65
C VAL A 25 -5.15 -12.53 -1.88
N ALA A 26 -4.24 -13.50 -1.70
CA ALA A 26 -3.45 -14.04 -2.79
C ALA A 26 -4.35 -14.73 -3.82
N ALA A 27 -3.91 -14.77 -5.09
CA ALA A 27 -4.75 -15.24 -6.19
C ALA A 27 -5.31 -16.65 -5.97
N GLU A 28 -4.48 -17.56 -5.46
CA GLU A 28 -4.82 -18.95 -5.15
C GLU A 28 -5.83 -19.08 -4.00
N ARG A 29 -6.01 -18.03 -3.20
CA ARG A 29 -6.97 -17.99 -2.08
C ARG A 29 -8.27 -17.27 -2.43
N LEU A 30 -8.36 -16.63 -3.59
CA LEU A 30 -9.57 -15.92 -4.03
C LEU A 30 -10.78 -16.85 -4.18
N PRO A 31 -10.68 -18.02 -4.85
CA PRO A 31 -11.82 -18.94 -4.97
C PRO A 31 -12.42 -19.31 -3.60
N GLY A 32 -11.58 -19.79 -2.67
CA GLY A 32 -12.04 -20.14 -1.33
C GLY A 32 -12.44 -18.93 -0.46
N TRP A 33 -12.04 -17.71 -0.80
CA TRP A 33 -12.58 -16.50 -0.17
C TRP A 33 -14.01 -16.21 -0.68
N LEU A 34 -14.25 -16.34 -1.98
CA LEU A 34 -15.56 -16.16 -2.62
C LEU A 34 -16.58 -17.18 -2.12
N ASP A 35 -16.20 -18.44 -1.99
CA ASP A 35 -17.06 -19.50 -1.46
C ASP A 35 -17.49 -19.20 -0.02
N ARG A 36 -16.59 -18.65 0.79
CA ARG A 36 -16.90 -18.26 2.17
C ARG A 36 -17.78 -17.02 2.22
N PHE A 37 -17.54 -16.03 1.36
CA PHE A 37 -18.41 -14.86 1.26
C PHE A 37 -19.83 -15.28 0.89
N ARG A 38 -19.99 -16.16 -0.11
CA ARG A 38 -21.29 -16.76 -0.50
C ARG A 38 -21.95 -17.52 0.65
N SER A 39 -21.18 -18.35 1.35
CA SER A 39 -21.71 -19.15 2.46
C SER A 39 -22.18 -18.29 3.63
N SER A 40 -21.58 -17.11 3.82
CA SER A 40 -21.92 -16.19 4.92
C SER A 40 -23.02 -15.21 4.57
N HIS A 41 -23.13 -14.75 3.32
CA HIS A 41 -23.98 -13.63 2.92
C HIS A 41 -25.05 -13.99 1.85
N GLY A 42 -25.07 -15.25 1.39
CA GLY A 42 -25.96 -15.72 0.34
C GLY A 42 -25.37 -15.55 -1.06
N GLU A 43 -26.21 -15.76 -2.08
CA GLU A 43 -25.83 -15.52 -3.46
C GLU A 43 -25.47 -14.04 -3.67
N PHE A 44 -24.58 -13.77 -4.62
CA PHE A 44 -24.17 -12.41 -4.94
C PHE A 44 -24.11 -12.18 -6.45
N SER A 45 -24.43 -10.95 -6.85
CA SER A 45 -24.20 -10.47 -8.22
C SER A 45 -22.82 -9.82 -8.33
N VAL A 46 -22.22 -9.87 -9.53
CA VAL A 46 -20.92 -9.26 -9.83
C VAL A 46 -21.13 -8.08 -10.76
N GLN A 47 -20.67 -6.89 -10.36
CA GLN A 47 -20.74 -5.67 -11.15
C GLN A 47 -19.33 -5.11 -11.38
N PRO A 48 -18.88 -4.95 -12.63
CA PRO A 48 -17.62 -4.27 -12.92
C PRO A 48 -17.69 -2.79 -12.52
N LEU A 49 -16.68 -2.33 -11.80
CA LEU A 49 -16.35 -0.93 -11.62
C LEU A 49 -15.08 -0.61 -12.42
N ASP A 50 -14.65 0.65 -12.45
CA ASP A 50 -13.51 1.10 -13.27
C ASP A 50 -12.22 0.29 -13.00
N GLN A 51 -11.89 0.02 -11.74
CA GLN A 51 -10.67 -0.70 -11.34
C GLN A 51 -10.91 -1.84 -10.34
N GLU A 52 -12.17 -2.11 -9.99
CA GLU A 52 -12.57 -3.09 -8.99
C GLU A 52 -13.79 -3.89 -9.50
N LEU A 53 -14.09 -5.01 -8.86
CA LEU A 53 -15.39 -5.67 -8.98
C LEU A 53 -16.18 -5.45 -7.70
N LEU A 54 -17.45 -5.07 -7.84
CA LEU A 54 -18.41 -5.04 -6.74
C LEU A 54 -19.16 -6.37 -6.70
N LEU A 55 -19.13 -7.03 -5.55
CA LEU A 55 -19.99 -8.14 -5.19
C LEU A 55 -21.13 -7.58 -4.34
N GLN A 56 -22.37 -7.76 -4.79
CA GLN A 56 -23.55 -7.36 -4.03
C GLN A 56 -24.31 -8.62 -3.61
N ALA A 57 -24.31 -8.92 -2.30
CA ALA A 57 -25.00 -10.07 -1.74
C ALA A 57 -26.48 -9.78 -1.47
N GLU A 58 -27.29 -10.84 -1.37
CA GLU A 58 -28.73 -10.78 -1.09
C GLU A 58 -29.06 -10.21 0.30
N ASP A 59 -28.19 -10.44 1.29
CA ASP A 59 -28.38 -9.94 2.66
C ASP A 59 -28.09 -8.43 2.82
N GLY A 60 -27.72 -7.75 1.73
CA GLY A 60 -27.36 -6.33 1.71
C GLY A 60 -25.86 -6.07 1.85
N SER A 61 -25.07 -7.06 2.28
CA SER A 61 -23.62 -6.94 2.39
C SER A 61 -22.98 -6.81 1.01
N SER A 62 -21.84 -6.14 0.95
CA SER A 62 -21.09 -5.94 -0.28
C SER A 62 -19.60 -6.17 -0.09
N ALA A 63 -18.92 -6.53 -1.17
CA ALA A 63 -17.47 -6.56 -1.20
C ALA A 63 -16.93 -5.95 -2.48
N THR A 64 -15.94 -5.07 -2.38
CA THR A 64 -15.15 -4.66 -3.55
C THR A 64 -13.84 -5.42 -3.62
N ILE A 65 -13.45 -5.84 -4.82
CA ILE A 65 -12.21 -6.58 -5.09
C ILE A 65 -11.41 -5.81 -6.13
N ALA A 66 -10.24 -5.32 -5.73
CA ALA A 66 -9.26 -4.68 -6.60
C ALA A 66 -8.12 -5.66 -6.92
N ALA A 67 -7.75 -5.76 -8.18
CA ALA A 67 -6.54 -6.48 -8.57
C ALA A 67 -5.27 -5.72 -8.13
N PRO A 68 -4.14 -6.42 -7.93
CA PRO A 68 -2.89 -5.81 -7.47
C PRO A 68 -2.26 -4.82 -8.47
N TRP A 69 -2.59 -4.95 -9.75
CA TRP A 69 -2.13 -4.07 -10.82
C TRP A 69 -3.27 -3.77 -11.79
N PRO A 70 -3.20 -2.61 -12.47
CA PRO A 70 -4.14 -2.26 -13.53
C PRO A 70 -3.92 -3.10 -14.79
N VAL A 71 -4.85 -2.99 -15.74
CA VAL A 71 -4.78 -3.67 -17.04
C VAL A 71 -3.70 -3.01 -17.91
N ASP A 72 -2.45 -3.43 -17.72
CA ASP A 72 -1.30 -2.92 -18.46
C ASP A 72 -0.76 -4.01 -19.41
N GLY A 73 -1.34 -4.08 -20.61
CA GLY A 73 -0.88 -4.93 -21.71
C GLY A 73 -1.06 -6.44 -21.52
N ARG A 74 -1.43 -6.92 -20.32
CA ARG A 74 -1.78 -8.31 -20.06
C ARG A 74 -3.11 -8.38 -19.31
N PRO A 75 -4.26 -8.24 -19.99
CA PRO A 75 -5.55 -8.42 -19.35
C PRO A 75 -5.69 -9.84 -18.80
N GLY A 76 -6.48 -9.98 -17.74
CA GLY A 76 -6.89 -11.29 -17.24
C GLY A 76 -7.70 -12.09 -18.25
N ARG A 77 -7.68 -13.42 -18.13
CA ARG A 77 -8.42 -14.35 -18.99
C ARG A 77 -9.57 -14.98 -18.21
N GLY A 78 -10.67 -15.29 -18.89
CA GLY A 78 -11.86 -15.89 -18.26
C GLY A 78 -13.15 -15.55 -19.00
N ALA A 79 -14.16 -16.39 -18.81
CA ALA A 79 -15.50 -16.20 -19.37
C ALA A 79 -16.19 -14.99 -18.74
N ASP A 80 -16.02 -14.77 -17.45
CA ASP A 80 -16.64 -13.70 -16.69
C ASP A 80 -15.62 -12.70 -16.07
N PRO A 81 -16.07 -11.55 -15.52
CA PRO A 81 -15.17 -10.57 -14.91
C PRO A 81 -14.36 -11.10 -13.73
N LEU A 82 -14.90 -12.03 -12.93
CA LEU A 82 -14.27 -12.55 -11.74
C LEU A 82 -13.13 -13.50 -12.08
N GLU A 83 -13.34 -14.41 -13.03
CA GLU A 83 -12.30 -15.26 -13.60
C GLU A 83 -11.15 -14.42 -14.17
N ARG A 84 -11.47 -13.34 -14.91
CA ARG A 84 -10.47 -12.41 -15.43
C ARG A 84 -9.69 -11.74 -14.29
N LEU A 85 -10.35 -11.28 -13.23
CA LEU A 85 -9.65 -10.67 -12.09
C LEU A 85 -8.72 -11.67 -11.40
N ILE A 86 -9.17 -12.91 -11.16
CA ILE A 86 -8.35 -13.97 -10.54
C ILE A 86 -7.15 -14.31 -11.43
N SER A 87 -7.39 -14.48 -12.74
CA SER A 87 -6.34 -14.71 -13.73
C SER A 87 -5.33 -13.57 -13.75
N MET A 88 -5.80 -12.32 -13.69
CA MET A 88 -4.94 -11.13 -13.66
C MET A 88 -4.10 -11.07 -12.38
N THR A 89 -4.68 -11.36 -11.22
CA THR A 89 -3.99 -11.41 -9.92
C THR A 89 -2.91 -12.49 -9.88
N SER A 90 -3.10 -13.58 -10.63
CA SER A 90 -2.13 -14.70 -10.72
C SER A 90 -0.90 -14.40 -11.61
N GLN A 91 -0.89 -13.28 -12.33
CA GLN A 91 0.22 -12.95 -13.24
C GLN A 91 1.48 -12.58 -12.45
N ALA A 92 2.58 -13.29 -12.68
CA ALA A 92 3.87 -12.92 -12.08
C ALA A 92 4.40 -11.61 -12.68
N ARG A 93 4.24 -10.50 -11.95
CA ARG A 93 4.77 -9.16 -12.28
C ARG A 93 5.99 -8.82 -11.45
N THR A 94 6.90 -8.04 -12.04
CA THR A 94 8.08 -7.56 -11.33
C THR A 94 7.82 -6.19 -10.71
N VAL A 95 8.07 -6.05 -9.40
CA VAL A 95 7.84 -4.82 -8.64
C VAL A 95 9.11 -4.38 -7.93
N LEU A 96 9.45 -3.10 -8.06
CA LEU A 96 10.41 -2.43 -7.20
C LEU A 96 9.72 -1.93 -5.92
N LEU A 97 10.15 -2.43 -4.77
CA LEU A 97 9.71 -1.97 -3.45
C LEU A 97 10.74 -1.00 -2.88
N LEU A 98 10.30 0.19 -2.49
CA LEU A 98 11.08 1.15 -1.70
C LEU A 98 10.35 1.42 -0.38
N LEU A 99 10.78 0.74 0.68
CA LEU A 99 10.18 0.82 2.00
C LEU A 99 11.14 1.55 2.93
N ILE A 100 10.70 2.64 3.56
CA ILE A 100 11.55 3.44 4.42
C ILE A 100 10.80 3.99 5.63
N ARG A 101 11.40 3.85 6.81
CA ARG A 101 10.97 4.47 8.07
C ARG A 101 12.19 4.94 8.85
N ARG A 102 11.97 5.69 9.91
CA ARG A 102 13.06 6.17 10.79
C ARG A 102 13.90 5.03 11.40
N GLY A 103 13.31 3.87 11.66
CA GLY A 103 13.99 2.73 12.27
C GLY A 103 14.70 1.80 11.28
N GLY A 104 14.41 1.91 9.98
CA GLY A 104 14.99 1.02 8.98
C GLY A 104 14.41 1.19 7.59
N TYR A 105 14.99 0.44 6.65
CA TYR A 105 14.63 0.47 5.24
C TYR A 105 14.77 -0.91 4.61
N ALA A 106 14.02 -1.11 3.53
CA ALA A 106 14.14 -2.24 2.65
C ALA A 106 13.90 -1.77 1.21
N VAL A 107 14.86 -2.04 0.32
CA VAL A 107 14.72 -1.84 -1.12
C VAL A 107 14.86 -3.18 -1.81
N ALA A 108 13.96 -3.51 -2.73
CA ALA A 108 13.96 -4.84 -3.33
C ALA A 108 13.29 -4.87 -4.70
N VAL A 109 13.79 -5.76 -5.56
CA VAL A 109 13.09 -6.22 -6.76
C VAL A 109 12.41 -7.53 -6.43
N THR A 110 11.09 -7.60 -6.62
CA THR A 110 10.28 -8.78 -6.34
C THR A 110 9.55 -9.24 -7.58
N ARG A 111 9.20 -10.53 -7.65
CA ARG A 111 8.38 -11.08 -8.72
C ARG A 111 7.44 -12.15 -8.17
N GLY A 112 6.14 -12.02 -8.47
CA GLY A 112 5.14 -13.01 -8.02
C GLY A 112 5.11 -13.22 -6.49
N GLY A 113 5.45 -12.20 -5.71
CA GLY A 113 5.52 -12.29 -4.25
C GLY A 113 6.86 -12.75 -3.67
N GLU A 114 7.83 -13.10 -4.52
CA GLU A 114 9.17 -13.52 -4.10
C GLU A 114 10.19 -12.40 -4.22
N VAL A 115 11.15 -12.34 -3.31
CA VAL A 115 12.24 -11.36 -3.32
C VAL A 115 13.39 -11.90 -4.17
N LEU A 116 13.71 -11.21 -5.28
CA LEU A 116 14.80 -11.60 -6.18
C LEU A 116 16.13 -10.96 -5.76
N HIS A 117 16.08 -9.65 -5.47
CA HIS A 117 17.23 -8.87 -5.03
C HIS A 117 16.77 -7.92 -3.94
N ALA A 118 17.54 -7.77 -2.88
CA ALA A 118 17.20 -6.84 -1.81
C ALA A 118 18.40 -6.29 -1.06
N LYS A 119 18.21 -5.09 -0.54
CA LYS A 119 19.03 -4.52 0.53
C LYS A 119 18.11 -4.10 1.66
N VAL A 120 18.34 -4.68 2.84
CA VAL A 120 17.63 -4.34 4.08
C VAL A 120 18.65 -3.78 5.05
N GLY A 121 18.27 -2.73 5.77
CA GLY A 121 19.15 -2.14 6.77
C GLY A 121 18.40 -1.37 7.84
N THR A 122 19.10 -1.11 8.93
CA THR A 122 18.63 -0.26 10.02
C THR A 122 19.57 0.92 10.17
N ARG A 123 19.01 2.10 10.43
CA ARG A 123 19.78 3.25 10.91
C ARG A 123 19.03 3.80 12.11
N TYR A 124 19.72 3.95 13.23
CA TYR A 124 19.14 4.55 14.42
C TYR A 124 19.02 6.06 14.20
N VAL A 125 17.81 6.54 13.89
CA VAL A 125 17.48 7.97 13.92
C VAL A 125 16.87 8.27 15.28
N GLN A 126 17.55 9.09 16.09
CA GLN A 126 17.12 9.38 17.46
C GLN A 126 15.69 9.96 17.50
N SER A 127 14.87 9.48 18.44
CA SER A 127 13.47 9.93 18.59
C SER A 127 13.36 11.35 19.13
N ARG A 128 12.17 11.94 19.04
CA ARG A 128 11.88 13.29 19.55
C ARG A 128 11.78 13.24 21.09
N THR A 129 12.59 14.02 21.80
CA THR A 129 12.53 14.14 23.27
C THR A 129 11.58 15.26 23.68
N ALA A 130 10.77 15.04 24.72
CA ALA A 130 9.74 15.99 25.19
C ALA A 130 10.28 17.16 26.06
N ALA A 131 11.54 17.13 26.51
CA ALA A 131 12.10 18.15 27.39
C ALA A 131 12.64 19.37 26.60
N GLY A 132 12.06 20.56 26.82
CA GLY A 132 12.41 21.83 26.17
C GLY A 132 13.79 22.37 26.55
N GLY A 133 14.46 23.08 25.63
CA GLY A 133 15.72 23.78 25.90
C GLY A 133 16.64 23.94 24.68
N TRP A 134 17.73 24.71 24.82
CA TRP A 134 18.73 24.98 23.77
C TRP A 134 19.41 23.69 23.22
N SER A 135 19.39 22.60 24.01
CA SER A 135 19.80 21.26 23.58
C SER A 135 18.86 20.67 22.50
N GLN A 136 17.55 20.98 22.52
CA GLN A 136 16.59 20.48 21.51
C GLN A 136 16.93 20.94 20.09
N GLN A 137 17.39 22.18 19.94
CA GLN A 137 17.69 22.74 18.61
C GLN A 137 18.87 22.01 17.94
N ARG A 138 19.89 21.63 18.73
CA ARG A 138 21.02 20.79 18.26
C ARG A 138 20.58 19.36 17.93
N PHE A 139 19.71 18.75 18.75
CA PHE A 139 19.17 17.42 18.46
C PHE A 139 18.25 17.40 17.24
N ALA A 140 17.46 18.45 17.01
CA ALA A 140 16.61 18.57 15.82
C ALA A 140 17.43 18.63 14.52
N ARG A 141 18.50 19.44 14.48
CA ARG A 141 19.41 19.51 13.33
C ARG A 141 20.11 18.18 13.08
N ARG A 142 20.66 17.54 14.11
CA ARG A 142 21.28 16.21 13.97
C ARG A 142 20.32 15.15 13.41
N ARG A 143 19.06 15.16 13.85
CA ARG A 143 18.02 14.23 13.34
C ARG A 143 17.68 14.48 11.88
N ALA A 144 17.59 15.75 11.46
CA ALA A 144 17.38 16.08 10.04
C ALA A 144 18.55 15.54 9.20
N ASN A 145 19.79 15.87 9.57
CA ASN A 145 20.98 15.39 8.86
C ASN A 145 21.07 13.85 8.82
N GLN A 146 20.66 13.15 9.89
CA GLN A 146 20.62 11.68 9.91
C GLN A 146 19.56 11.11 8.96
N ALA A 147 18.38 11.75 8.87
CA ALA A 147 17.33 11.34 7.97
C ALA A 147 17.74 11.56 6.50
N ASP A 148 18.34 12.72 6.19
CA ASP A 148 18.81 13.05 4.84
C ASP A 148 19.92 12.07 4.41
N ALA A 149 20.92 11.85 5.26
CA ALA A 149 21.98 10.88 4.96
C ALA A 149 21.44 9.44 4.80
N MET A 150 20.36 9.09 5.51
CA MET A 150 19.69 7.80 5.34
C MET A 150 18.98 7.73 3.99
N ILE A 151 18.26 8.78 3.59
CA ILE A 151 17.59 8.86 2.30
C ILE A 151 18.60 8.70 1.16
N GLU A 152 19.70 9.45 1.18
CA GLU A 152 20.76 9.38 0.17
C GLU A 152 21.35 7.96 0.05
N ALA A 153 21.68 7.34 1.19
CA ALA A 153 22.23 5.98 1.21
C ALA A 153 21.22 4.94 0.68
N VAL A 154 19.93 5.08 1.03
CA VAL A 154 18.87 4.18 0.56
C VAL A 154 18.64 4.36 -0.94
N ALA A 155 18.71 5.59 -1.44
CA ALA A 155 18.61 5.87 -2.87
C ALA A 155 19.75 5.21 -3.66
N ALA A 156 20.98 5.30 -3.16
CA ALA A 156 22.12 4.60 -3.74
C ALA A 156 21.93 3.07 -3.75
N HIS A 157 21.40 2.50 -2.65
CA HIS A 157 21.09 1.07 -2.60
C HIS A 157 20.01 0.64 -3.59
N ALA A 158 18.97 1.46 -3.77
CA ALA A 158 17.90 1.19 -4.72
C ALA A 158 18.40 1.26 -6.17
N ALA A 159 19.22 2.27 -6.49
CA ALA A 159 19.80 2.46 -7.82
C ALA A 159 20.79 1.36 -8.23
N ALA A 160 21.37 0.66 -7.26
CA ALA A 160 22.30 -0.45 -7.50
C ALA A 160 21.61 -1.80 -7.77
N LEU A 161 20.28 -1.89 -7.64
CA LEU A 161 19.52 -3.11 -7.96
C LEU A 161 19.40 -3.29 -9.49
N PRO A 162 19.20 -4.52 -9.99
CA PRO A 162 18.90 -4.77 -11.40
C PRO A 162 17.44 -4.41 -11.71
N LEU A 163 17.21 -3.26 -12.33
CA LEU A 163 15.87 -2.65 -12.49
C LEU A 163 15.27 -2.82 -13.89
N GLU A 164 15.95 -3.51 -14.81
CA GLU A 164 15.60 -3.61 -16.23
C GLU A 164 14.24 -4.27 -16.43
N SER A 165 13.88 -5.18 -15.54
CA SER A 165 12.61 -5.93 -15.60
C SER A 165 11.51 -5.35 -14.72
N ALA A 166 11.76 -4.27 -13.96
CA ALA A 166 10.76 -3.69 -13.07
C ALA A 166 9.61 -3.07 -13.88
N GLU A 167 8.39 -3.54 -13.62
CA GLU A 167 7.18 -3.04 -14.28
C GLU A 167 6.51 -1.96 -13.42
N TYR A 168 6.61 -2.12 -12.10
CA TYR A 168 5.91 -1.30 -11.11
C TYR A 168 6.83 -0.79 -10.02
N LEU A 169 6.44 0.33 -9.42
CA LEU A 169 7.05 0.89 -8.23
C LEU A 169 6.04 0.95 -7.08
N VAL A 170 6.45 0.48 -5.91
CA VAL A 170 5.71 0.64 -4.66
C VAL A 170 6.57 1.36 -3.65
N LEU A 171 6.01 2.43 -3.09
CA LEU A 171 6.56 3.14 -1.95
C LEU A 171 5.85 2.66 -0.68
N GLY A 172 6.57 2.62 0.45
CA GLY A 172 5.95 2.26 1.72
C GLY A 172 6.70 2.74 2.96
N GLY A 173 6.03 2.66 4.11
CA GLY A 173 6.54 3.10 5.40
C GLY A 173 6.12 4.54 5.75
N ASP A 174 7.09 5.42 6.04
CA ASP A 174 6.82 6.82 6.35
C ASP A 174 6.65 7.63 5.06
N LYS A 175 5.46 8.20 4.86
CA LYS A 175 5.11 8.94 3.63
C LYS A 175 6.07 10.09 3.33
N LYS A 176 6.55 10.82 4.35
CA LYS A 176 7.45 11.97 4.14
C LYS A 176 8.83 11.48 3.72
N MET A 177 9.35 10.45 4.38
CA MET A 177 10.65 9.86 4.02
C MET A 177 10.60 9.19 2.64
N ALA A 178 9.51 8.50 2.30
CA ALA A 178 9.34 7.88 0.99
C ALA A 178 9.22 8.91 -0.13
N ALA A 179 8.54 10.04 0.11
CA ALA A 179 8.47 11.15 -0.83
C ALA A 179 9.85 11.81 -1.06
N ALA A 180 10.63 12.00 0.00
CA ALA A 180 11.99 12.51 -0.11
C ALA A 180 12.91 11.50 -0.84
N LEU A 181 12.81 10.21 -0.50
CA LEU A 181 13.57 9.15 -1.16
C LEU A 181 13.35 9.13 -2.67
N ILE A 182 12.11 9.11 -3.13
CA ILE A 182 11.83 9.05 -4.58
C ILE A 182 12.18 10.34 -5.33
N ALA A 183 12.42 11.44 -4.61
CA ALA A 183 12.87 12.70 -5.19
C ALA A 183 14.39 12.76 -5.40
N GLU A 184 15.14 11.78 -4.87
CA GLU A 184 16.60 11.74 -5.04
C GLU A 184 16.98 11.62 -6.54
N PRO A 185 17.93 12.45 -7.03
CA PRO A 185 18.27 12.50 -8.46
C PRO A 185 18.67 11.16 -9.07
N VAL A 186 19.36 10.32 -8.28
CA VAL A 186 19.79 8.98 -8.69
C VAL A 186 18.62 8.04 -9.00
N LEU A 187 17.43 8.33 -8.45
CA LEU A 187 16.19 7.58 -8.70
C LEU A 187 15.29 8.20 -9.77
N SER A 188 15.72 9.28 -10.43
CA SER A 188 14.97 9.89 -11.54
C SER A 188 14.58 8.90 -12.65
N PRO A 189 15.35 7.85 -13.01
CA PRO A 189 14.92 6.87 -14.00
C PRO A 189 13.67 6.07 -13.59
N LEU A 190 13.33 6.03 -12.29
CA LEU A 190 12.14 5.33 -11.79
C LEU A 190 10.84 6.10 -12.03
N ALA A 191 10.91 7.36 -12.45
CA ALA A 191 9.73 8.16 -12.78
C ALA A 191 8.89 7.55 -13.92
N LYS A 192 9.50 6.72 -14.77
CA LYS A 192 8.81 5.99 -15.85
C LYS A 192 7.98 4.80 -15.37
N LEU A 193 8.25 4.28 -14.16
CA LEU A 193 7.54 3.12 -13.62
C LEU A 193 6.17 3.55 -13.12
N LYS A 194 5.16 2.73 -13.41
CA LYS A 194 3.82 2.94 -12.88
C LYS A 194 3.83 2.71 -11.38
N ARG A 195 3.34 3.69 -10.62
CA ARG A 195 3.23 3.59 -9.16
C ARG A 195 1.96 2.84 -8.77
N LEU A 196 2.10 1.83 -7.92
CA LEU A 196 0.95 1.19 -7.26
C LEU A 196 0.70 1.83 -5.89
N ALA A 197 -0.33 1.33 -5.20
CA ALA A 197 -0.76 1.86 -3.91
C ALA A 197 0.38 1.86 -2.88
N PHE A 198 0.43 2.94 -2.07
CA PHE A 198 1.40 3.07 -0.99
C PHE A 198 1.16 1.99 0.08
N LEU A 199 2.22 1.33 0.53
CA LEU A 199 2.14 0.35 1.60
C LEU A 199 2.44 0.95 2.98
N ASP A 200 1.44 0.99 3.85
CA ASP A 200 1.69 1.19 5.27
C ASP A 200 2.27 -0.10 5.88
N VAL A 201 3.51 0.00 6.33
CA VAL A 201 4.29 -1.08 6.91
C VAL A 201 4.98 -0.59 8.18
N PRO A 202 5.24 -1.48 9.16
CA PRO A 202 6.13 -1.19 10.28
C PRO A 202 7.59 -1.07 9.81
N ASP A 203 8.54 -0.99 10.75
CA ASP A 203 9.97 -0.88 10.41
C ASP A 203 10.40 -1.96 9.40
N PRO A 204 10.83 -1.57 8.18
CA PRO A 204 11.07 -2.51 7.09
C PRO A 204 12.29 -3.40 7.34
N ARG A 205 12.07 -4.52 8.02
CA ARG A 205 13.05 -5.61 8.18
C ARG A 205 12.77 -6.72 7.18
N ALA A 206 13.63 -7.74 7.10
CA ALA A 206 13.51 -8.84 6.15
C ALA A 206 12.11 -9.47 6.13
N LYS A 207 11.55 -9.81 7.30
CA LYS A 207 10.19 -10.36 7.41
C LYS A 207 9.10 -9.41 6.88
N VAL A 208 9.24 -8.10 7.12
CA VAL A 208 8.28 -7.10 6.63
C VAL A 208 8.38 -6.96 5.12
N LEU A 209 9.60 -7.04 4.57
CA LEU A 209 9.82 -7.06 3.13
C LEU A 209 9.17 -8.26 2.46
N GLU A 210 9.33 -9.47 3.00
CA GLU A 210 8.68 -10.69 2.48
C GLU A 210 7.15 -10.58 2.50
N GLN A 211 6.60 -10.04 3.60
CA GLN A 211 5.16 -9.80 3.71
C GLN A 211 4.68 -8.74 2.70
N ALA A 212 5.45 -7.66 2.51
CA ALA A 212 5.15 -6.63 1.54
C ALA A 212 5.17 -7.20 0.11
N ALA A 213 6.17 -8.02 -0.23
CA ALA A 213 6.26 -8.68 -1.54
C ALA A 213 5.00 -9.49 -1.85
N LYS A 214 4.54 -10.34 -0.91
CA LYS A 214 3.30 -11.11 -1.05
C LYS A 214 2.06 -10.21 -1.14
N ARG A 215 2.00 -9.16 -0.31
CA ARG A 215 0.87 -8.24 -0.24
C ARG A 215 0.68 -7.45 -1.55
N VAL A 216 1.75 -6.99 -2.18
CA VAL A 216 1.65 -6.25 -3.45
C VAL A 216 1.08 -7.10 -4.57
N CYS A 217 1.27 -8.42 -4.55
CA CYS A 217 0.72 -9.34 -5.53
C CYS A 217 -0.67 -9.89 -5.16
N SER A 218 -1.27 -9.40 -4.07
CA SER A 218 -2.58 -9.86 -3.59
C SER A 218 -3.68 -8.92 -4.05
N ALA A 219 -4.87 -9.47 -4.30
CA ALA A 219 -6.07 -8.66 -4.47
C ALA A 219 -6.43 -7.96 -3.16
N PHE A 220 -6.83 -6.70 -3.25
CA PHE A 220 -7.33 -5.95 -2.12
C PHE A 220 -8.84 -6.08 -2.05
N ILE A 221 -9.35 -6.50 -0.90
CA ILE A 221 -10.78 -6.69 -0.68
C ILE A 221 -11.26 -5.76 0.42
N ARG A 222 -12.38 -5.09 0.18
CA ARG A 222 -13.11 -4.32 1.20
C ARG A 222 -14.51 -4.90 1.31
N VAL A 223 -14.87 -5.38 2.50
CA VAL A 223 -16.21 -5.86 2.80
C VAL A 223 -16.92 -4.81 3.64
N THR A 224 -18.18 -4.55 3.29
CA THR A 224 -19.10 -3.72 4.05
C THR A 224 -20.30 -4.59 4.39
N ASP A 225 -20.48 -4.86 5.68
CA ASP A 225 -21.64 -5.62 6.15
C ASP A 225 -22.88 -4.70 6.15
N ALA A 226 -24.08 -5.29 6.01
CA ALA A 226 -25.36 -4.58 5.96
C ALA A 226 -25.70 -3.80 7.25
#